data_AF-A0A4C1Y3X0-F1
#
_entry.id   AF-A0A4C1Y3X0-F1
#
_cell.length_a   1.000
_cell.length_b   1.000
_cell.length_c   1.000
_cell.angle_alpha   90.00
_cell.angle_beta   90.00
_cell.angle_gamma   90.00
#
_symmetry.space_group_name_H-M   'P 1'
#
loop_
_entity.id
_entity.type
_entity.pdbx_description
1 polymer ?
#
loop_
_entity_poly.entity_id
_entity_poly.type
_entity_poly.pdbx_seq_one_letter_code
_entity_poly.pdbx_strand_id
1 'polypeptide(L)'
;MLVYPNSGMDSNQKQRDHFCLKNPTEGLETECRVSDLILVSPFLKVPIDFTLYPASVGVKCGPTIPRTPIIIPRDYTATDLEEEHRLAYFREDVGINLHHWHWHLVYPFGNNRAEINIVNKDRRGELFFYMHQQIIARYNCERLCNALPRVKKFSNWREPIPEAYFPKLDSLTSARGWPPRQANMRWQDLKRPVDNLNVTISDMERWRRNIEEAISTGIVRLPNGSTQSLTIDTLGNMVESSILSPNQELYGSLHNNGHSFSAYVHDPEHRYLESFGVIADEATTMRDPLFYRWHAWIDDLFQSFKETMERVRPYTNSELENPGVNVTSVAVEPAGGSGQTNVLNTYWMMSDVDLSSGLDFSNRGSVFARFTHLNNRPFRYVINVNNTGSVRRATVRIFMAPKFDERNLPWQLADQRKMFIEMDRFVVPLKAGENTITRQSTQSSVTIPFEQTFRDLSEQRSDPKNPKFAEFNFCGCGWPQHMLIPKGTAGGAAYQLFVMLSNYEMDKVDQPDGSELSCDEASSFCGLKDKLFPDKRPMGFPFDRPSRTASNIEDFVSPNSNMRLQDITIMHQNVTEQNPRNPST
;
A
#
# COMPACT_ATOMS: atom_id res chain seq x y z
N MET A 1 13.29 7.70 -0.11
CA MET A 1 14.58 7.44 0.58
C MET A 1 15.46 6.79 -0.48
N LEU A 2 16.55 7.42 -0.96
CA LEU A 2 17.27 6.90 -2.12
C LEU A 2 17.81 5.47 -1.86
N VAL A 3 17.54 4.56 -2.81
CA VAL A 3 18.04 3.18 -2.82
C VAL A 3 19.52 3.18 -3.14
N TYR A 4 20.37 2.84 -2.16
CA TYR A 4 21.82 2.67 -2.36
C TYR A 4 22.18 1.18 -2.27
N PRO A 5 22.78 0.57 -3.32
CA PRO A 5 23.36 -0.76 -3.21
C PRO A 5 24.74 -0.67 -2.51
N ASN A 6 24.95 -1.55 -1.53
CA ASN A 6 26.24 -1.74 -0.86
C ASN A 6 27.27 -2.33 -1.84
N SER A 7 28.38 -1.61 -2.07
CA SER A 7 29.66 -2.22 -2.47
C SER A 7 30.73 -1.81 -1.45
N GLY A 8 31.44 -2.79 -0.91
CA GLY A 8 32.34 -2.63 0.24
C GLY A 8 33.50 -1.64 0.05
N MET A 9 33.83 -0.99 1.18
CA MET A 9 35.08 -0.31 1.56
C MET A 9 35.79 0.56 0.50
N ASP A 10 35.64 1.88 0.62
CA ASP A 10 36.78 2.70 1.03
C ASP A 10 36.34 4.00 1.73
N SER A 11 37.11 4.41 2.74
CA SER A 11 36.86 5.58 3.58
C SER A 11 37.34 6.85 2.89
N ASN A 12 36.42 7.71 2.43
CA ASN A 12 36.53 9.18 2.53
C ASN A 12 35.35 9.92 1.85
N GLN A 13 34.52 10.53 2.71
CA GLN A 13 34.05 11.92 2.64
C GLN A 13 33.05 12.39 1.54
N LYS A 14 31.83 12.65 2.05
CA LYS A 14 30.88 13.75 1.74
C LYS A 14 30.20 13.81 0.35
N GLN A 15 29.00 13.23 0.31
CA GLN A 15 27.86 13.80 -0.44
C GLN A 15 26.52 13.49 0.27
N ARG A 16 26.36 14.06 1.47
CA ARG A 16 25.06 14.38 2.06
C ARG A 16 25.00 15.89 2.12
N ASP A 17 24.40 16.52 1.13
CA ASP A 17 23.98 17.92 1.17
C ASP A 17 23.19 18.16 -0.11
N HIS A 18 21.86 18.02 -0.10
CA HIS A 18 20.94 18.72 -1.02
C HIS A 18 19.52 18.82 -0.42
N PHE A 19 19.45 19.01 0.91
CA PHE A 19 18.29 19.55 1.63
C PHE A 19 18.68 20.52 2.78
N CYS A 20 19.96 20.94 2.85
CA CYS A 20 20.46 21.85 3.87
C CYS A 20 21.12 23.07 3.20
N LEU A 21 20.48 24.25 3.29
CA LEU A 21 21.20 25.51 3.10
C LEU A 21 22.16 25.68 4.29
N LYS A 22 23.47 25.53 4.06
CA LYS A 22 24.50 25.87 5.04
C LYS A 22 24.55 27.38 5.24
N ASN A 23 24.25 27.84 6.45
CA ASN A 23 24.67 29.17 6.92
C ASN A 23 26.10 29.05 7.48
N PRO A 24 27.09 29.86 7.05
CA PRO A 24 28.51 29.54 7.30
C PRO A 24 29.05 29.88 8.71
N THR A 25 28.24 30.21 9.72
CA THR A 25 28.77 30.90 10.92
C THR A 25 28.53 30.29 12.29
N GLU A 26 27.83 29.17 12.48
CA GLU A 26 27.71 28.56 13.81
C GLU A 26 27.75 27.02 13.76
N GLY A 27 28.65 26.42 14.55
CA GLY A 27 28.89 24.98 14.63
C GLY A 27 27.84 24.23 15.45
N LEU A 28 26.60 24.16 14.95
CA LEU A 28 25.52 23.35 15.51
C LEU A 28 25.01 22.35 14.47
N GLU A 29 24.96 21.07 14.85
CA GLU A 29 24.38 19.98 14.06
C GLU A 29 22.90 20.26 13.79
N THR A 30 22.56 20.56 12.53
CA THR A 30 21.17 20.70 12.07
C THR A 30 20.64 19.34 11.61
N GLU A 31 19.81 18.70 12.44
CA GLU A 31 19.04 17.50 12.09
C GLU A 31 17.72 17.84 11.35
N CYS A 32 17.37 16.98 10.39
CA CYS A 32 16.33 17.20 9.37
C CYS A 32 14.89 17.13 9.91
N ARG A 33 14.02 17.96 9.32
CA ARG A 33 12.56 18.02 9.56
C ARG A 33 11.84 17.01 8.66
N VAL A 34 10.89 16.25 9.20
CA VAL A 34 9.94 15.45 8.39
C VAL A 34 8.53 15.95 8.69
N SER A 35 7.97 16.76 7.80
CA SER A 35 6.52 17.05 7.84
C SER A 35 5.88 16.25 6.69
N ASP A 36 4.59 15.89 6.77
CA ASP A 36 3.94 15.10 5.71
C ASP A 36 4.21 15.69 4.35
N LEU A 37 4.57 14.80 3.43
CA LEU A 37 5.12 15.15 2.13
C LEU A 37 4.15 15.98 1.27
N ILE A 38 2.83 15.96 1.52
CA ILE A 38 1.89 16.87 0.84
C ILE A 38 2.13 18.32 1.22
N LEU A 39 2.43 18.59 2.49
CA LEU A 39 2.61 19.94 3.00
C LEU A 39 4.07 20.40 2.93
N VAL A 40 5.03 19.49 2.68
CA VAL A 40 6.45 19.85 2.46
C VAL A 40 6.83 19.82 0.98
N SER A 41 6.18 18.96 0.18
CA SER A 41 6.39 18.85 -1.27
C SER A 41 5.08 18.51 -2.00
N PRO A 42 4.10 19.43 -2.01
CA PRO A 42 2.77 19.19 -2.57
C PRO A 42 2.80 18.74 -4.04
N PHE A 43 3.87 19.09 -4.76
CA PHE A 43 4.04 18.85 -6.19
C PHE A 43 4.61 17.47 -6.54
N LEU A 44 5.07 16.69 -5.54
CA LEU A 44 5.23 15.23 -5.74
C LEU A 44 3.89 14.55 -5.99
N LYS A 45 2.77 15.24 -5.68
CA LYS A 45 1.45 14.61 -5.62
C LYS A 45 0.38 15.32 -6.45
N VAL A 46 0.65 16.52 -6.98
CA VAL A 46 -0.30 17.32 -7.76
C VAL A 46 0.39 17.90 -9.01
N PRO A 47 -0.26 17.92 -10.18
CA PRO A 47 0.36 18.38 -11.43
C PRO A 47 0.60 19.88 -11.46
N ILE A 48 1.65 20.29 -12.17
CA ILE A 48 2.17 21.66 -12.14
C ILE A 48 1.39 22.66 -12.97
N ASP A 49 0.93 22.26 -14.15
CA ASP A 49 0.13 23.12 -15.05
C ASP A 49 -1.11 23.68 -14.35
N PHE A 50 -1.61 22.94 -13.34
CA PHE A 50 -2.81 23.25 -12.58
C PHE A 50 -2.51 23.76 -11.16
N THR A 51 -1.27 24.07 -10.80
CA THR A 51 -0.96 24.54 -9.43
C THR A 51 0.01 25.71 -9.40
N LEU A 52 1.20 25.63 -10.00
CA LEU A 52 2.22 26.68 -9.87
C LEU A 52 1.88 27.95 -10.65
N TYR A 53 1.49 27.81 -11.92
CA TYR A 53 1.13 28.97 -12.75
C TYR A 53 -0.11 29.69 -12.20
N PRO A 54 -1.23 28.98 -11.88
CA PRO A 54 -2.39 29.65 -11.30
C PRO A 54 -2.14 30.16 -9.86
N ALA A 55 -1.41 29.44 -9.01
CA ALA A 55 -1.11 29.89 -7.65
C ALA A 55 -0.24 31.14 -7.67
N SER A 56 0.84 31.18 -8.45
CA SER A 56 1.71 32.36 -8.55
C SER A 56 0.99 33.60 -9.10
N VAL A 57 0.00 33.42 -9.99
CA VAL A 57 -0.84 34.51 -10.50
C VAL A 57 -1.89 34.94 -9.45
N GLY A 58 -2.56 34.00 -8.77
CA GLY A 58 -3.54 34.29 -7.70
C GLY A 58 -2.93 34.91 -6.44
N VAL A 59 -1.63 34.64 -6.19
CA VAL A 59 -0.83 35.18 -5.08
C VAL A 59 -0.55 36.68 -5.21
N LYS A 60 -0.84 37.32 -6.35
CA LYS A 60 -0.76 38.79 -6.54
C LYS A 60 -1.93 39.56 -5.92
N CYS A 61 -3.00 38.89 -5.47
CA CYS A 61 -4.10 39.51 -4.73
C CYS A 61 -3.84 39.40 -3.21
N GLY A 62 -4.17 40.46 -2.47
CA GLY A 62 -3.80 40.64 -1.05
C GLY A 62 -4.24 39.48 -0.12
N PRO A 63 -3.58 39.34 1.06
CA PRO A 63 -3.68 38.17 1.93
C PRO A 63 -5.01 38.01 2.68
N THR A 64 -5.96 38.93 2.52
CA THR A 64 -7.20 39.01 3.32
C THR A 64 -8.46 38.49 2.59
N ILE A 65 -8.34 38.01 1.35
CA ILE A 65 -9.47 37.50 0.56
C ILE A 65 -9.35 35.98 0.42
N PRO A 66 -10.41 35.19 0.73
CA PRO A 66 -10.44 33.76 0.48
C PRO A 66 -10.11 33.47 -0.99
N ARG A 67 -9.08 32.64 -1.24
CA ARG A 67 -8.67 32.27 -2.60
C ARG A 67 -9.53 31.12 -3.11
N THR A 68 -10.02 31.25 -4.34
CA THR A 68 -10.72 30.15 -5.02
C THR A 68 -9.78 28.94 -5.16
N PRO A 69 -10.20 27.72 -4.76
CA PRO A 69 -9.38 26.54 -4.93
C PRO A 69 -9.03 26.29 -6.39
N ILE A 70 -7.77 25.92 -6.66
CA ILE A 70 -7.32 25.59 -7.99
C ILE A 70 -7.79 24.18 -8.33
N ILE A 71 -8.54 24.03 -9.41
CA ILE A 71 -9.13 22.75 -9.79
C ILE A 71 -8.10 21.87 -10.48
N ILE A 72 -7.86 20.69 -9.93
CA ILE A 72 -7.04 19.65 -10.54
C ILE A 72 -7.96 18.77 -11.39
N PRO A 73 -7.76 18.72 -12.72
CA PRO A 73 -8.57 17.86 -13.57
C PRO A 73 -8.30 16.39 -13.26
N ARG A 74 -9.29 15.53 -13.51
CA ARG A 74 -9.13 14.08 -13.39
C ARG A 74 -8.15 13.53 -14.43
N ASP A 75 -8.23 14.08 -15.65
CA ASP A 75 -7.44 13.65 -16.78
C ASP A 75 -6.30 14.65 -16.99
N TYR A 76 -5.13 14.37 -16.40
CA TYR A 76 -3.95 15.23 -16.51
C TYR A 76 -2.71 14.51 -17.01
N THR A 77 -2.51 13.23 -16.65
CA THR A 77 -1.37 12.44 -17.13
C THR A 77 -1.58 11.91 -18.55
N ALA A 78 -2.81 11.46 -18.83
CA ALA A 78 -3.26 10.98 -20.12
C ALA A 78 -4.77 11.26 -20.32
N THR A 79 -5.33 10.73 -21.41
CA THR A 79 -6.78 10.68 -21.69
C THR A 79 -7.17 9.22 -21.89
N ASP A 80 -8.45 8.92 -22.04
CA ASP A 80 -8.95 7.55 -22.32
C ASP A 80 -8.47 6.95 -23.66
N LEU A 81 -7.69 7.69 -24.47
CA LEU A 81 -6.91 7.13 -25.58
C LEU A 81 -5.85 6.13 -25.09
N GLU A 82 -5.35 6.31 -23.86
CA GLU A 82 -4.46 5.38 -23.17
C GLU A 82 -5.30 4.47 -22.25
N GLU A 83 -5.28 3.16 -22.47
CA GLU A 83 -6.16 2.24 -21.73
C GLU A 83 -5.87 2.21 -20.23
N GLU A 84 -4.60 2.33 -19.84
CA GLU A 84 -4.17 2.36 -18.44
C GLU A 84 -4.65 3.63 -17.72
N HIS A 85 -5.05 4.69 -18.45
CA HIS A 85 -5.60 5.93 -17.88
C HIS A 85 -6.90 5.71 -17.11
N ARG A 86 -7.66 4.66 -17.46
CA ARG A 86 -8.88 4.28 -16.72
C ARG A 86 -8.63 4.04 -15.23
N LEU A 87 -7.41 3.67 -14.84
CA LEU A 87 -7.00 3.44 -13.46
C LEU A 87 -6.29 4.62 -12.80
N ALA A 88 -6.23 5.79 -13.45
CA ALA A 88 -5.60 6.99 -12.89
C ALA A 88 -6.19 7.35 -11.52
N TYR A 89 -7.51 7.23 -11.32
CA TYR A 89 -8.15 7.50 -10.03
C TYR A 89 -7.66 6.63 -8.86
N PHE A 90 -7.06 5.47 -9.16
CA PHE A 90 -6.45 4.59 -8.16
C PHE A 90 -4.95 4.85 -8.05
N ARG A 91 -4.24 4.81 -9.20
CA ARG A 91 -2.78 4.97 -9.27
C ARG A 91 -2.33 6.32 -8.72
N GLU A 92 -3.11 7.35 -9.01
CA GLU A 92 -2.77 8.74 -8.75
C GLU A 92 -3.56 9.34 -7.58
N ASP A 93 -4.30 8.51 -6.83
CA ASP A 93 -4.94 8.93 -5.59
C ASP A 93 -3.88 9.38 -4.58
N VAL A 94 -4.12 10.56 -4.01
CA VAL A 94 -3.18 11.20 -3.09
C VAL A 94 -3.06 10.42 -1.78
N GLY A 95 -4.16 9.84 -1.30
CA GLY A 95 -4.20 9.03 -0.07
C GLY A 95 -3.47 7.70 -0.21
N ILE A 96 -3.61 7.02 -1.35
CA ILE A 96 -2.89 5.77 -1.64
C ILE A 96 -1.38 6.00 -1.67
N ASN A 97 -0.94 7.05 -2.38
CA ASN A 97 0.48 7.41 -2.46
C ASN A 97 1.04 7.87 -1.09
N LEU A 98 0.23 8.54 -0.27
CA LEU A 98 0.57 8.85 1.13
C LEU A 98 0.75 7.59 1.97
N HIS A 99 -0.18 6.63 1.88
CA HIS A 99 -0.11 5.38 2.62
C HIS A 99 1.19 4.64 2.31
N HIS A 100 1.51 4.47 1.03
CA HIS A 100 2.72 3.77 0.59
C HIS A 100 4.00 4.43 1.14
N TRP A 101 4.08 5.77 1.07
CA TRP A 101 5.19 6.51 1.65
C TRP A 101 5.30 6.33 3.16
N HIS A 102 4.20 6.47 3.91
CA HIS A 102 4.19 6.29 5.35
C HIS A 102 4.53 4.86 5.77
N TRP A 103 4.09 3.86 5.00
CA TRP A 103 4.42 2.47 5.26
C TRP A 103 5.94 2.25 5.19
N HIS A 104 6.59 2.76 4.14
CA HIS A 104 8.06 2.70 4.03
C HIS A 104 8.79 3.59 5.05
N LEU A 105 8.17 4.66 5.53
CA LEU A 105 8.69 5.47 6.63
C LEU A 105 8.65 4.71 7.97
N VAL A 106 7.58 3.97 8.24
CA VAL A 106 7.43 3.12 9.43
C VAL A 106 8.31 1.87 9.35
N TYR A 107 8.42 1.26 8.17
CA TYR A 107 9.17 0.04 7.91
C TYR A 107 10.31 0.25 6.89
N PRO A 108 11.31 1.09 7.21
CA PRO A 108 12.42 1.37 6.31
C PRO A 108 13.28 0.12 6.10
N PHE A 109 13.88 -0.02 4.91
CA PHE A 109 14.79 -1.13 4.61
C PHE A 109 16.19 -0.94 5.22
N GLY A 110 16.58 0.31 5.50
CA GLY A 110 17.87 0.70 6.09
C GLY A 110 19.03 0.65 5.12
N ASN A 111 20.01 1.53 5.32
CA ASN A 111 21.23 1.60 4.49
C ASN A 111 22.49 1.20 5.27
N ASN A 112 22.42 1.18 6.60
CA ASN A 112 23.54 0.83 7.46
C ASN A 112 23.10 -0.08 8.61
N ARG A 113 23.95 -1.02 9.01
CA ARG A 113 23.74 -1.90 10.17
C ARG A 113 23.52 -1.13 11.48
N ALA A 114 24.01 0.10 11.60
CA ALA A 114 23.72 0.98 12.74
C ALA A 114 22.22 1.29 12.92
N GLU A 115 21.42 1.15 11.87
CA GLU A 115 19.97 1.42 11.87
C GLU A 115 19.14 0.18 12.27
N ILE A 116 19.77 -0.92 12.70
CA ILE A 116 19.08 -2.19 12.98
C ILE A 116 17.94 -2.05 13.99
N ASN A 117 18.08 -1.21 15.00
CA ASN A 117 17.03 -0.99 16.01
C ASN A 117 15.80 -0.27 15.43
N ILE A 118 15.96 0.43 14.30
CA ILE A 118 14.87 1.09 13.58
C ILE A 118 14.21 0.10 12.61
N VAL A 119 15.01 -0.71 11.92
CA VAL A 119 14.53 -1.63 10.87
C VAL A 119 13.91 -2.90 11.46
N ASN A 120 14.43 -3.41 12.58
CA ASN A 120 14.02 -4.68 13.19
C ASN A 120 12.68 -4.58 13.92
N LYS A 121 11.61 -4.42 13.15
CA LYS A 121 10.22 -4.44 13.60
C LYS A 121 9.60 -5.82 13.41
N ASP A 122 8.63 -6.15 14.25
CA ASP A 122 7.95 -7.45 14.25
C ASP A 122 7.39 -7.79 12.86
N ARG A 123 7.77 -8.97 12.35
CA ARG A 123 7.28 -9.56 11.09
C ARG A 123 7.31 -8.62 9.88
N ARG A 124 8.24 -7.67 9.83
CA ARG A 124 8.24 -6.62 8.80
C ARG A 124 8.46 -7.14 7.38
N GLY A 125 9.16 -8.27 7.21
CA GLY A 125 9.33 -8.92 5.92
C GLY A 125 8.05 -9.61 5.46
N GLU A 126 7.30 -10.22 6.38
CA GLU A 126 5.97 -10.75 6.06
C GLU A 126 4.98 -9.62 5.74
N LEU A 127 5.06 -8.50 6.46
CA LEU A 127 4.22 -7.33 6.22
C LEU A 127 4.56 -6.65 4.89
N PHE A 128 5.83 -6.62 4.50
CA PHE A 128 6.26 -6.18 3.17
C PHE A 128 5.55 -6.99 2.07
N PHE A 129 5.57 -8.32 2.18
CA PHE A 129 4.82 -9.18 1.26
C PHE A 129 3.32 -8.87 1.30
N TYR A 130 2.73 -8.84 2.49
CA TYR A 130 1.27 -8.77 2.63
C TYR A 130 0.69 -7.45 2.13
N MET A 131 1.31 -6.32 2.51
CA MET A 131 0.86 -4.99 2.11
C MET A 131 0.89 -4.85 0.58
N HIS A 132 2.00 -5.24 -0.07
CA HIS A 132 2.12 -5.16 -1.52
C HIS A 132 1.23 -6.18 -2.25
N GLN A 133 1.05 -7.39 -1.70
CA GLN A 133 0.08 -8.35 -2.25
C GLN A 133 -1.33 -7.74 -2.26
N GLN A 134 -1.74 -7.10 -1.16
CA GLN A 134 -3.05 -6.48 -1.05
C GLN A 134 -3.22 -5.28 -1.98
N ILE A 135 -2.15 -4.51 -2.23
CA ILE A 135 -2.14 -3.48 -3.29
C ILE A 135 -2.40 -4.11 -4.65
N ILE A 136 -1.74 -5.22 -5.00
CA ILE A 136 -1.95 -5.91 -6.29
C ILE A 136 -3.37 -6.48 -6.39
N ALA A 137 -3.89 -7.08 -5.32
CA ALA A 137 -5.26 -7.60 -5.28
C ALA A 137 -6.30 -6.48 -5.48
N ARG A 138 -6.14 -5.34 -4.80
CA ARG A 138 -6.98 -4.15 -4.97
C ARG A 138 -6.86 -3.55 -6.37
N TYR A 139 -5.64 -3.44 -6.90
CA TYR A 139 -5.41 -2.97 -8.26
C TYR A 139 -6.10 -3.87 -9.30
N ASN A 140 -5.99 -5.19 -9.16
CA ASN A 140 -6.66 -6.13 -10.04
C ASN A 140 -8.19 -6.07 -9.93
N CYS A 141 -8.73 -5.82 -8.72
CA CYS A 141 -10.16 -5.52 -8.56
C CYS A 141 -10.57 -4.28 -9.37
N GLU A 142 -9.78 -3.20 -9.34
CA GLU A 142 -10.04 -2.02 -10.17
C GLU A 142 -9.92 -2.32 -11.66
N ARG A 143 -8.92 -3.11 -12.09
CA ARG A 143 -8.75 -3.48 -13.51
C ARG A 143 -10.00 -4.17 -14.05
N LEU A 144 -10.53 -5.16 -13.31
CA LEU A 144 -11.75 -5.86 -13.68
C LEU A 144 -12.97 -4.93 -13.73
N CYS A 145 -13.05 -3.94 -12.83
CA CYS A 145 -14.10 -2.90 -12.87
C CYS A 145 -13.97 -1.92 -14.04
N ASN A 146 -12.84 -1.90 -14.76
CA ASN A 146 -12.55 -1.00 -15.87
C ASN A 146 -12.26 -1.74 -17.20
N ALA A 147 -12.77 -2.97 -17.32
CA ALA A 147 -12.64 -3.83 -18.50
C ALA A 147 -11.18 -4.06 -18.92
N LEU A 148 -10.30 -4.24 -17.93
CA LEU A 148 -8.89 -4.61 -18.11
C LEU A 148 -8.62 -5.95 -17.41
N PRO A 149 -7.75 -6.79 -17.99
CA PRO A 149 -7.39 -8.06 -17.36
C PRO A 149 -6.54 -7.85 -16.12
N ARG A 150 -6.37 -8.88 -15.27
CA ARG A 150 -5.33 -8.87 -14.22
C ARG A 150 -3.98 -8.42 -14.77
N VAL A 151 -3.23 -7.69 -13.95
CA VAL A 151 -1.94 -7.13 -14.34
C VAL A 151 -0.95 -8.22 -14.75
N LYS A 152 -0.26 -8.01 -15.86
CA LYS A 152 0.77 -8.95 -16.35
C LYS A 152 2.08 -8.71 -15.59
N LYS A 153 2.60 -9.74 -14.91
CA LYS A 153 3.91 -9.66 -14.23
C LYS A 153 5.06 -9.32 -15.21
N PHE A 154 6.04 -8.55 -14.74
CA PHE A 154 7.26 -8.23 -15.49
C PHE A 154 8.37 -9.25 -15.18
N SER A 155 8.32 -10.40 -15.84
CA SER A 155 9.19 -11.56 -15.55
C SER A 155 10.39 -11.72 -16.49
N ASN A 156 10.37 -11.11 -17.67
CA ASN A 156 11.48 -11.11 -18.62
C ASN A 156 12.10 -9.71 -18.70
N TRP A 157 13.23 -9.53 -18.02
CA TRP A 157 13.86 -8.23 -17.82
C TRP A 157 14.63 -7.70 -19.03
N ARG A 158 14.65 -8.45 -20.12
CA ARG A 158 15.29 -8.06 -21.39
C ARG A 158 14.27 -7.68 -22.47
N GLU A 159 12.98 -7.90 -22.21
CA GLU A 159 11.89 -7.50 -23.10
C GLU A 159 11.59 -5.99 -23.01
N PRO A 160 11.08 -5.37 -24.10
CA PRO A 160 10.49 -4.04 -24.03
C PRO A 160 9.37 -3.98 -23.00
N ILE A 161 9.27 -2.85 -22.32
CA ILE A 161 8.17 -2.51 -21.41
C ILE A 161 7.12 -1.76 -22.25
N PRO A 162 5.98 -2.36 -22.60
CA PRO A 162 5.00 -1.72 -23.47
C PRO A 162 4.38 -0.45 -22.85
N GLU A 163 4.21 -0.42 -21.53
CA GLU A 163 3.49 0.63 -20.83
C GLU A 163 4.33 1.91 -20.75
N ALA A 164 3.86 2.98 -21.39
CA ALA A 164 4.38 4.33 -21.22
C ALA A 164 3.77 4.99 -19.97
N TYR A 165 4.47 5.99 -19.42
CA TYR A 165 3.89 6.86 -18.40
C TYR A 165 4.54 8.25 -18.39
N PHE A 166 3.71 9.29 -18.39
CA PHE A 166 4.14 10.69 -18.40
C PHE A 166 3.56 11.43 -17.18
N PRO A 167 4.33 11.56 -16.08
CA PRO A 167 3.79 11.86 -14.75
C PRO A 167 3.25 13.28 -14.57
N LYS A 168 3.70 14.26 -15.38
CA LYS A 168 3.36 15.69 -15.24
C LYS A 168 3.69 16.29 -13.86
N LEU A 169 4.71 15.73 -13.21
CA LEU A 169 5.26 16.21 -11.94
C LEU A 169 6.61 16.84 -12.21
N ASP A 170 6.93 17.96 -11.56
CA ASP A 170 8.28 18.51 -11.47
C ASP A 170 8.68 18.67 -10.01
N SER A 171 9.98 18.55 -9.77
CA SER A 171 10.59 18.84 -8.48
C SER A 171 10.86 20.34 -8.36
N LEU A 172 10.31 20.98 -7.33
CA LEU A 172 10.63 22.37 -7.00
C LEU A 172 12.09 22.54 -6.55
N THR A 173 12.67 21.51 -5.93
CA THR A 173 14.03 21.57 -5.40
C THR A 173 15.07 21.60 -6.51
N SER A 174 14.87 20.83 -7.58
CA SER A 174 15.82 20.72 -8.69
C SER A 174 15.38 21.44 -9.96
N ALA A 175 14.15 21.95 -10.02
CA ALA A 175 13.52 22.50 -11.22
C ALA A 175 13.62 21.53 -12.42
N ARG A 176 13.46 20.23 -12.15
CA ARG A 176 13.46 19.15 -13.14
C ARG A 176 12.12 18.43 -13.11
N GLY A 177 11.57 18.17 -14.29
CA GLY A 177 10.47 17.24 -14.44
C GLY A 177 10.90 15.82 -14.07
N TRP A 178 9.97 15.05 -13.51
CA TRP A 178 10.18 13.62 -13.31
C TRP A 178 10.22 12.95 -14.69
N PRO A 179 11.35 12.35 -15.09
CA PRO A 179 11.50 11.83 -16.45
C PRO A 179 10.40 10.82 -16.79
N PRO A 180 9.71 10.98 -17.94
CA PRO A 180 8.71 10.02 -18.38
C PRO A 180 9.35 8.74 -18.90
N ARG A 181 8.56 7.67 -19.01
CA ARG A 181 8.94 6.46 -19.74
C ARG A 181 8.13 6.37 -21.03
N GLN A 182 8.81 6.34 -22.16
CA GLN A 182 8.18 6.06 -23.45
C GLN A 182 7.87 4.56 -23.58
N ALA A 183 6.89 4.23 -24.42
CA ALA A 183 6.55 2.84 -24.69
C ALA A 183 7.75 2.07 -25.26
N ASN A 184 7.88 0.80 -24.90
CA ASN A 184 8.85 -0.16 -25.39
C ASN A 184 10.32 0.14 -25.04
N MET A 185 10.57 0.98 -24.03
CA MET A 185 11.90 1.08 -23.43
C MET A 185 12.28 -0.23 -22.72
N ARG A 186 13.58 -0.51 -22.62
CA ARG A 186 14.13 -1.73 -22.01
C ARG A 186 15.07 -1.39 -20.88
N TRP A 187 15.13 -2.25 -19.87
CA TRP A 187 16.20 -2.17 -18.89
C TRP A 187 17.57 -2.26 -19.58
N GLN A 188 18.51 -1.48 -19.04
CA GLN A 188 19.90 -1.41 -19.46
C GLN A 188 20.76 -1.45 -18.19
N ASP A 189 21.97 -1.97 -18.29
CA ASP A 189 22.90 -1.99 -17.15
C ASP A 189 23.11 -0.58 -16.59
N LEU A 190 23.01 -0.43 -15.27
CA LEU A 190 23.13 0.86 -14.61
C LEU A 190 24.58 1.11 -14.24
N LYS A 191 25.14 2.24 -14.72
CA LYS A 191 26.49 2.70 -14.42
C LYS A 191 26.47 4.19 -14.10
N ARG A 192 25.99 4.51 -12.90
CA ARG A 192 25.83 5.88 -12.40
C ARG A 192 26.63 6.05 -11.11
N PRO A 193 27.96 6.25 -11.20
CA PRO A 193 28.83 6.30 -10.03
C PRO A 193 28.49 7.46 -9.07
N VAL A 194 27.97 8.58 -9.60
CA VAL A 194 27.48 9.71 -8.79
C VAL A 194 26.32 9.34 -7.87
N ASP A 195 25.54 8.35 -8.27
CA ASP A 195 24.39 7.85 -7.50
C ASP A 195 24.76 6.57 -6.70
N ASN A 196 26.04 6.16 -6.71
CA ASN A 196 26.52 4.86 -6.21
C ASN A 196 25.75 3.66 -6.80
N LEU A 197 25.35 3.75 -8.07
CA LEU A 197 24.64 2.67 -8.77
C LEU A 197 25.54 2.03 -9.82
N ASN A 198 25.97 0.80 -9.56
CA ASN A 198 26.68 -0.04 -10.52
C ASN A 198 26.13 -1.47 -10.44
N VAL A 199 25.14 -1.78 -11.28
CA VAL A 199 24.43 -3.07 -11.25
C VAL A 199 24.00 -3.46 -12.67
N THR A 200 24.18 -4.72 -13.00
CA THR A 200 23.83 -5.26 -14.33
C THR A 200 22.55 -6.10 -14.28
N ILE A 201 21.89 -6.25 -15.43
CA ILE A 201 20.73 -7.16 -15.56
C ILE A 201 21.15 -8.60 -15.21
N SER A 202 22.41 -8.96 -15.49
CA SER A 202 22.98 -10.27 -15.14
C SER A 202 23.12 -10.47 -13.63
N ASP A 203 23.36 -9.41 -12.85
CA ASP A 203 23.36 -9.47 -11.37
C ASP A 203 21.95 -9.74 -10.85
N MET A 204 20.96 -9.03 -11.39
CA MET A 204 19.54 -9.26 -11.07
C MET A 204 19.14 -10.72 -11.35
N GLU A 205 19.49 -11.23 -12.54
CA GLU A 205 19.19 -12.63 -12.94
C GLU A 205 19.89 -13.63 -12.02
N ARG A 206 21.09 -13.33 -11.52
CA ARG A 206 21.79 -14.17 -10.54
C ARG A 206 21.10 -14.17 -9.19
N TRP A 207 20.76 -12.99 -8.65
CA TRP A 207 20.04 -12.87 -7.39
C TRP A 207 18.69 -13.58 -7.41
N ARG A 208 17.96 -13.43 -8.53
CA ARG A 208 16.72 -14.17 -8.78
C ARG A 208 16.91 -15.68 -8.66
N ARG A 209 17.88 -16.26 -9.40
CA ARG A 209 18.14 -17.70 -9.36
C ARG A 209 18.46 -18.18 -7.95
N ASN A 210 19.26 -17.41 -7.20
CA ASN A 210 19.63 -17.76 -5.83
C ASN A 210 18.41 -17.74 -4.89
N ILE A 211 17.50 -16.78 -5.06
CA ILE A 211 16.26 -16.71 -4.27
C ILE A 211 15.30 -17.84 -4.67
N GLU A 212 15.14 -18.14 -5.96
CA GLU A 212 14.35 -19.28 -6.45
C GLU A 212 14.90 -20.63 -5.94
N GLU A 213 16.23 -20.79 -5.87
CA GLU A 213 16.88 -21.95 -5.22
C GLU A 213 16.55 -22.01 -3.73
N ALA A 214 16.62 -20.88 -3.01
CA ALA A 214 16.28 -20.85 -1.59
C ALA A 214 14.80 -21.22 -1.33
N ILE A 215 13.89 -20.78 -2.21
CA ILE A 215 12.46 -21.13 -2.14
C ILE A 215 12.25 -22.63 -2.36
N SER A 216 12.79 -23.18 -3.45
CA SER A 216 12.65 -24.61 -3.77
C SER A 216 13.26 -25.53 -2.70
N THR A 217 14.45 -25.20 -2.21
CA THR A 217 15.14 -25.97 -1.16
C THR A 217 14.56 -25.72 0.23
N GLY A 218 13.83 -24.63 0.45
CA GLY A 218 13.35 -24.19 1.75
C GLY A 218 14.46 -23.76 2.70
N ILE A 219 15.66 -23.49 2.19
CA ILE A 219 16.87 -23.26 2.95
C ILE A 219 17.58 -22.00 2.46
N VAL A 220 18.04 -21.19 3.40
CA VAL A 220 18.80 -19.97 3.16
C VAL A 220 20.25 -20.17 3.58
N ARG A 221 21.20 -19.73 2.76
CA ARG A 221 22.64 -19.81 3.02
C ARG A 221 23.14 -18.51 3.65
N LEU A 222 23.82 -18.63 4.78
CA LEU A 222 24.43 -17.53 5.52
C LEU A 222 25.85 -17.23 4.99
N PRO A 223 26.44 -16.06 5.28
CA PRO A 223 27.77 -15.68 4.79
C PRO A 223 28.89 -16.65 5.22
N ASN A 224 28.74 -17.29 6.39
CA ASN A 224 29.68 -18.30 6.90
C ASN A 224 29.50 -19.71 6.28
N GLY A 225 28.61 -19.86 5.30
CA GLY A 225 28.31 -21.14 4.64
C GLY A 225 27.31 -22.03 5.39
N SER A 226 26.90 -21.68 6.61
CA SER A 226 25.83 -22.39 7.33
C SER A 226 24.46 -22.08 6.74
N THR A 227 23.42 -22.79 7.19
CA THR A 227 22.08 -22.67 6.63
C THR A 227 21.00 -22.48 7.68
N GLN A 228 19.88 -21.87 7.28
CA GLN A 228 18.68 -21.72 8.10
C GLN A 228 17.41 -22.02 7.26
N SER A 229 16.31 -22.40 7.91
CA SER A 229 15.03 -22.60 7.22
C SER A 229 14.47 -21.28 6.69
N LEU A 230 13.92 -21.31 5.48
CA LEU A 230 13.25 -20.17 4.89
C LEU A 230 11.85 -19.98 5.50
N THR A 231 11.55 -18.76 5.95
CA THR A 231 10.20 -18.32 6.34
C THR A 231 9.75 -17.17 5.45
N ILE A 232 8.45 -16.84 5.46
CA ILE A 232 7.93 -15.72 4.69
C ILE A 232 8.55 -14.38 5.12
N ASP A 233 8.83 -14.20 6.41
CA ASP A 233 9.46 -12.99 6.93
C ASP A 233 10.93 -12.87 6.50
N THR A 234 11.67 -13.99 6.55
CA THR A 234 13.03 -14.05 6.01
C THR A 234 13.04 -13.78 4.51
N LEU A 235 12.10 -14.36 3.76
CA LEU A 235 11.98 -14.12 2.31
C LEU A 235 11.69 -12.65 2.01
N GLY A 236 10.81 -12.00 2.77
CA GLY A 236 10.51 -10.57 2.62
C GLY A 236 11.76 -9.70 2.78
N ASN A 237 12.54 -9.96 3.83
CA ASN A 237 13.80 -9.26 4.06
C ASN A 237 14.87 -9.55 2.98
N MET A 238 14.87 -10.75 2.38
CA MET A 238 15.77 -11.11 1.27
C MET A 238 15.38 -10.44 -0.05
N VAL A 239 14.08 -10.35 -0.35
CA VAL A 239 13.57 -9.88 -1.65
C VAL A 239 13.63 -8.36 -1.76
N GLU A 240 13.29 -7.62 -0.69
CA GLU A 240 13.22 -6.15 -0.70
C GLU A 240 14.51 -5.48 -1.24
N SER A 241 15.70 -5.64 -0.68
CA SER A 241 16.09 -6.29 0.57
C SER A 241 16.28 -5.26 1.68
N SER A 242 16.06 -5.68 2.93
CA SER A 242 16.40 -4.89 4.11
C SER A 242 17.78 -5.28 4.64
N ILE A 243 18.33 -4.48 5.56
CA ILE A 243 19.57 -4.84 6.30
C ILE A 243 19.41 -6.09 7.18
N LEU A 244 18.18 -6.62 7.33
CA LEU A 244 17.90 -7.88 8.02
C LEU A 244 18.02 -9.09 7.08
N SER A 245 18.26 -8.87 5.79
CA SER A 245 18.55 -9.96 4.86
C SER A 245 19.71 -10.81 5.39
N PRO A 246 19.54 -12.14 5.45
CA PRO A 246 20.54 -13.04 6.02
C PRO A 246 21.84 -13.08 5.22
N ASN A 247 21.81 -12.77 3.93
CA ASN A 247 22.99 -12.75 3.07
C ASN A 247 22.78 -11.85 1.84
N GLN A 248 23.03 -10.55 1.99
CA GLN A 248 22.87 -9.56 0.91
C GLN A 248 23.83 -9.78 -0.27
N GLU A 249 25.02 -10.35 -0.05
CA GLU A 249 25.97 -10.63 -1.13
C GLU A 249 25.42 -11.71 -2.07
N LEU A 250 24.82 -12.77 -1.51
CA LEU A 250 24.27 -13.88 -2.28
C LEU A 250 22.92 -13.54 -2.92
N TYR A 251 22.02 -12.88 -2.18
CA TYR A 251 20.64 -12.66 -2.59
C TYR A 251 20.35 -11.25 -3.13
N GLY A 252 21.27 -10.30 -2.95
CA GLY A 252 21.17 -8.95 -3.48
C GLY A 252 20.09 -8.08 -2.83
N SER A 253 19.59 -7.13 -3.61
CA SER A 253 18.47 -6.24 -3.27
C SER A 253 17.53 -6.18 -4.47
N LEU A 254 16.78 -7.26 -4.66
CA LEU A 254 16.12 -7.55 -5.94
C LEU A 254 14.99 -6.57 -6.23
N HIS A 255 14.03 -6.42 -5.33
CA HIS A 255 12.91 -5.49 -5.47
C HIS A 255 13.40 -4.06 -5.68
N ASN A 256 14.29 -3.57 -4.81
CA ASN A 256 14.79 -2.20 -4.82
C ASN A 256 15.54 -1.88 -6.12
N ASN A 257 16.39 -2.78 -6.61
CA ASN A 257 17.08 -2.55 -7.89
C ASN A 257 16.12 -2.60 -9.07
N GLY A 258 15.04 -3.38 -9.03
CA GLY A 258 14.01 -3.35 -10.08
C GLY A 258 13.34 -1.97 -10.22
N HIS A 259 13.15 -1.26 -9.10
CA HIS A 259 12.77 0.14 -9.11
C HIS A 259 13.85 1.02 -9.77
N SER A 260 15.13 0.85 -9.40
CA SER A 260 16.25 1.59 -9.99
C SER A 260 16.37 1.40 -11.51
N PHE A 261 16.33 0.16 -12.01
CA PHE A 261 16.41 -0.15 -13.45
C PHE A 261 15.24 0.48 -14.22
N SER A 262 14.05 0.47 -13.62
CA SER A 262 12.86 1.04 -14.22
C SER A 262 12.88 2.58 -14.23
N ALA A 263 13.43 3.19 -13.19
CA ALA A 263 13.45 4.65 -13.04
C ALA A 263 14.52 5.33 -13.89
N TYR A 264 15.66 4.68 -14.11
CA TYR A 264 16.77 5.20 -14.93
C TYR A 264 16.76 4.68 -16.37
N VAL A 265 15.67 4.07 -16.82
CA VAL A 265 15.57 3.49 -18.17
C VAL A 265 15.87 4.50 -19.29
N HIS A 266 15.68 5.80 -19.03
CA HIS A 266 15.95 6.91 -19.94
C HIS A 266 17.40 7.43 -19.91
N ASP A 267 18.15 7.18 -18.84
CA ASP A 267 19.54 7.62 -18.67
C ASP A 267 20.34 6.65 -17.77
N PRO A 268 20.61 5.41 -18.22
CA PRO A 268 21.20 4.38 -17.36
C PRO A 268 22.68 4.62 -16.99
N GLU A 269 23.37 5.47 -17.73
CA GLU A 269 24.81 5.75 -17.56
C GLU A 269 25.10 7.21 -17.16
N HIS A 270 24.08 7.99 -16.79
CA HIS A 270 24.21 9.40 -16.42
C HIS A 270 24.82 10.28 -17.53
N ARG A 271 24.60 9.93 -18.80
CA ARG A 271 25.12 10.69 -19.95
C ARG A 271 24.33 11.97 -20.17
N TYR A 272 23.07 11.97 -19.76
CA TYR A 272 22.14 13.08 -19.99
C TYR A 272 21.89 13.93 -18.75
N LEU A 273 22.57 13.61 -17.63
CA LEU A 273 22.44 14.31 -16.35
C LEU A 273 20.99 14.34 -15.84
N GLU A 274 20.18 13.36 -16.23
CA GLU A 274 18.80 13.23 -15.79
C GLU A 274 18.72 12.45 -14.47
N SER A 275 17.67 12.75 -13.70
CA SER A 275 17.39 12.08 -12.43
C SER A 275 16.52 10.84 -12.63
N PHE A 276 15.99 10.26 -11.57
CA PHE A 276 15.13 9.07 -11.65
C PHE A 276 13.66 9.43 -11.96
N GLY A 277 12.96 8.55 -12.68
CA GLY A 277 11.50 8.64 -12.85
C GLY A 277 10.70 8.26 -11.59
N VAL A 278 9.38 8.49 -11.61
CA VAL A 278 8.48 8.35 -10.43
C VAL A 278 8.55 7.00 -9.75
N ILE A 279 8.87 5.94 -10.48
CA ILE A 279 8.93 4.59 -9.92
C ILE A 279 10.00 4.43 -8.82
N ALA A 280 11.00 5.31 -8.70
CA ALA A 280 12.02 5.25 -7.66
C ALA A 280 11.75 6.09 -6.39
N ASP A 281 10.59 6.76 -6.27
CA ASP A 281 10.21 7.47 -5.05
C ASP A 281 8.96 6.87 -4.43
N GLU A 282 9.02 6.54 -3.14
CA GLU A 282 7.95 5.84 -2.43
C GLU A 282 6.64 6.65 -2.36
N ALA A 283 6.66 7.96 -2.56
CA ALA A 283 5.45 8.78 -2.61
C ALA A 283 4.86 8.96 -4.02
N THR A 284 5.54 8.48 -5.06
CA THR A 284 5.10 8.65 -6.45
C THR A 284 5.07 7.35 -7.25
N THR A 285 5.71 6.29 -6.75
CA THR A 285 5.90 5.03 -7.48
C THR A 285 4.59 4.35 -7.88
N MET A 286 3.56 4.41 -7.02
CA MET A 286 2.25 3.81 -7.29
C MET A 286 1.51 4.48 -8.46
N ARG A 287 1.95 5.66 -8.91
CA ARG A 287 1.37 6.34 -10.07
C ARG A 287 1.67 5.62 -11.39
N ASP A 288 2.80 4.93 -11.46
CA ASP A 288 3.28 4.30 -12.69
C ASP A 288 2.64 2.91 -12.91
N PRO A 289 2.03 2.61 -14.06
CA PRO A 289 1.53 1.26 -14.37
C PRO A 289 2.60 0.15 -14.22
N LEU A 290 3.88 0.45 -14.43
CA LEU A 290 4.98 -0.50 -14.29
C LEU A 290 5.21 -0.93 -12.83
N PHE A 291 4.86 -0.09 -11.84
CA PHE A 291 4.92 -0.46 -10.43
C PHE A 291 4.13 -1.76 -10.19
N TYR A 292 2.90 -1.82 -10.70
CA TYR A 292 2.02 -2.97 -10.51
C TYR A 292 2.51 -4.21 -11.25
N ARG A 293 3.16 -4.04 -12.41
CA ARG A 293 3.76 -5.16 -13.15
C ARG A 293 4.99 -5.73 -12.44
N TRP A 294 5.81 -4.85 -11.87
CA TRP A 294 6.97 -5.24 -11.08
C TRP A 294 6.54 -5.95 -9.79
N HIS A 295 5.63 -5.34 -9.04
CA HIS A 295 5.09 -5.92 -7.81
C HIS A 295 4.28 -7.19 -8.04
N ALA A 296 3.61 -7.36 -9.19
CA ALA A 296 3.00 -8.65 -9.55
C ALA A 296 4.04 -9.76 -9.78
N TRP A 297 5.23 -9.44 -10.26
CA TRP A 297 6.32 -10.42 -10.35
C TRP A 297 6.92 -10.74 -8.97
N ILE A 298 7.07 -9.72 -8.12
CA ILE A 298 7.52 -9.88 -6.74
C ILE A 298 6.51 -10.72 -5.93
N ASP A 299 5.21 -10.44 -6.04
CA ASP A 299 4.15 -11.25 -5.42
C ASP A 299 4.20 -12.69 -5.95
N ASP A 300 4.32 -12.92 -7.25
CA ASP A 300 4.44 -14.27 -7.83
C ASP A 300 5.61 -15.08 -7.23
N LEU A 301 6.73 -14.43 -6.94
CA LEU A 301 7.85 -15.04 -6.21
C LEU A 301 7.45 -15.46 -4.80
N PHE A 302 6.75 -14.61 -4.04
CA PHE A 302 6.21 -14.98 -2.72
C PHE A 302 5.12 -16.06 -2.81
N GLN A 303 4.25 -16.00 -3.82
CA GLN A 303 3.23 -17.01 -4.06
C GLN A 303 3.87 -18.37 -4.34
N SER A 304 4.99 -18.43 -5.07
CA SER A 304 5.72 -19.69 -5.29
C SER A 304 6.17 -20.33 -3.97
N PHE A 305 6.61 -19.53 -3.00
CA PHE A 305 6.91 -20.00 -1.64
C PHE A 305 5.64 -20.50 -0.93
N LYS A 306 4.55 -19.73 -0.98
CA LYS A 306 3.26 -20.09 -0.36
C LYS A 306 2.60 -21.32 -1.00
N GLU A 307 2.92 -21.61 -2.26
CA GLU A 307 2.38 -22.73 -3.05
C GLU A 307 3.23 -24.00 -2.93
N THR A 308 4.45 -23.91 -2.38
CA THR A 308 5.31 -25.08 -2.15
C THR A 308 4.82 -25.85 -0.92
N MET A 309 4.00 -26.89 -1.15
CA MET A 309 3.29 -27.63 -0.09
C MET A 309 4.21 -28.30 0.94
N GLU A 310 5.44 -28.67 0.57
CA GLU A 310 6.45 -29.22 1.48
C GLU A 310 6.93 -28.19 2.51
N ARG A 311 6.71 -26.89 2.26
CA ARG A 311 7.12 -25.77 3.11
C ARG A 311 5.92 -25.15 3.81
N VAL A 312 4.91 -24.85 3.02
CA VAL A 312 3.72 -24.12 3.43
C VAL A 312 2.54 -25.07 3.27
N ARG A 313 2.32 -25.91 4.28
CA ARG A 313 1.17 -26.84 4.25
C ARG A 313 -0.15 -26.08 4.19
N PRO A 314 -1.14 -26.56 3.41
CA PRO A 314 -2.51 -26.10 3.49
C PRO A 314 -3.04 -26.16 4.92
N TYR A 315 -3.97 -25.27 5.26
CA TYR A 315 -4.58 -25.27 6.58
C TYR A 315 -5.36 -26.56 6.82
N THR A 316 -5.25 -27.11 8.03
CA THR A 316 -6.08 -28.23 8.49
C THR A 316 -7.45 -27.71 8.90
N ASN A 317 -8.44 -28.60 8.97
CA ASN A 317 -9.76 -28.25 9.50
C ASN A 317 -9.66 -27.62 10.89
N SER A 318 -8.81 -28.16 11.78
CA SER A 318 -8.59 -27.62 13.13
C SER A 318 -8.04 -26.18 13.16
N GLU A 319 -7.37 -25.75 12.09
CA GLU A 319 -6.85 -24.38 11.98
C GLU A 319 -7.90 -23.41 11.43
N LEU A 320 -8.87 -23.91 10.67
CA LEU A 320 -9.94 -23.13 10.04
C LEU A 320 -11.21 -23.07 10.91
N GLU A 321 -11.53 -24.16 11.61
CA GLU A 321 -12.75 -24.28 12.38
C GLU A 321 -12.74 -23.44 13.66
N ASN A 322 -13.93 -23.13 14.14
CA ASN A 322 -14.15 -22.57 15.47
C ASN A 322 -15.33 -23.32 16.11
N PRO A 323 -15.08 -24.46 16.78
CA PRO A 323 -16.15 -25.38 17.17
C PRO A 323 -17.17 -24.72 18.09
N GLY A 324 -18.45 -24.89 17.73
CA GLY A 324 -19.58 -24.29 18.42
C GLY A 324 -19.94 -22.87 17.96
N VAL A 325 -19.20 -22.26 17.04
CA VAL A 325 -19.53 -20.95 16.46
C VAL A 325 -20.06 -21.15 15.04
N ASN A 326 -21.32 -20.78 14.83
CA ASN A 326 -22.00 -20.90 13.54
C ASN A 326 -22.46 -19.52 13.02
N VAL A 327 -21.96 -19.09 11.86
CA VAL A 327 -22.38 -17.84 11.21
C VAL A 327 -23.65 -18.09 10.41
N THR A 328 -24.78 -17.62 10.92
CA THR A 328 -26.10 -17.90 10.35
C THR A 328 -26.43 -16.98 9.18
N SER A 329 -26.01 -15.70 9.24
CA SER A 329 -26.17 -14.76 8.13
C SER A 329 -25.14 -13.64 8.15
N VAL A 330 -24.85 -13.10 6.97
CA VAL A 330 -24.03 -11.91 6.77
C VAL A 330 -24.80 -10.99 5.83
N ALA A 331 -24.84 -9.71 6.15
CA ALA A 331 -25.37 -8.68 5.27
C ALA A 331 -24.52 -7.41 5.35
N VAL A 332 -24.52 -6.63 4.28
CA VAL A 332 -24.11 -5.23 4.32
C VAL A 332 -25.32 -4.33 4.16
N GLU A 333 -25.45 -3.35 5.05
CA GLU A 333 -26.58 -2.43 5.09
C GLU A 333 -26.09 -0.99 4.99
N PRO A 334 -26.83 -0.10 4.30
CA PRO A 334 -26.53 1.32 4.29
C PRO A 334 -26.67 1.90 5.70
N ALA A 335 -25.69 2.69 6.15
CA ALA A 335 -25.69 3.23 7.51
C ALA A 335 -26.88 4.18 7.76
N GLY A 336 -27.28 4.95 6.72
CA GLY A 336 -28.41 5.88 6.77
C GLY A 336 -29.80 5.25 6.58
N GLY A 337 -29.91 3.92 6.45
CA GLY A 337 -31.19 3.21 6.30
C GLY A 337 -31.88 3.35 4.94
N SER A 338 -31.53 4.36 4.14
CA SER A 338 -31.98 4.51 2.76
C SER A 338 -31.00 3.84 1.79
N GLY A 339 -31.34 2.66 1.29
CA GLY A 339 -30.57 1.92 0.30
C GLY A 339 -30.92 0.43 0.28
N GLN A 340 -30.31 -0.32 -0.63
CA GLN A 340 -30.54 -1.75 -0.77
C GLN A 340 -29.52 -2.54 0.05
N THR A 341 -29.98 -3.52 0.81
CA THR A 341 -29.11 -4.50 1.49
C THR A 341 -28.27 -5.24 0.44
N ASN A 342 -27.01 -5.51 0.76
CA ASN A 342 -26.04 -6.17 -0.12
C ASN A 342 -25.65 -5.35 -1.37
N VAL A 343 -25.90 -4.04 -1.35
CA VAL A 343 -25.44 -3.11 -2.39
C VAL A 343 -24.56 -2.02 -1.78
N LEU A 344 -23.31 -1.97 -2.23
CA LEU A 344 -22.35 -0.91 -1.89
C LEU A 344 -22.35 0.14 -2.99
N ASN A 345 -22.33 1.42 -2.61
CA ASN A 345 -22.41 2.53 -3.56
C ASN A 345 -21.14 3.36 -3.51
N THR A 346 -20.50 3.56 -4.67
CA THR A 346 -19.38 4.49 -4.83
C THR A 346 -19.78 5.70 -5.67
N TYR A 347 -19.02 6.78 -5.54
CA TYR A 347 -19.23 8.04 -6.25
C TYR A 347 -17.91 8.84 -6.29
N TRP A 348 -17.91 9.99 -6.96
CA TRP A 348 -16.77 10.91 -6.96
C TRP A 348 -16.93 11.99 -5.89
N MET A 349 -15.86 12.32 -5.17
CA MET A 349 -15.83 13.42 -4.21
C MET A 349 -14.75 14.44 -4.59
N MET A 350 -15.07 15.73 -4.50
CA MET A 350 -14.12 16.84 -4.62
C MET A 350 -13.69 17.30 -3.23
N SER A 351 -12.38 17.22 -2.97
CA SER A 351 -11.77 17.63 -1.70
C SER A 351 -10.73 18.71 -1.91
N ASP A 352 -10.67 19.64 -0.97
CA ASP A 352 -9.69 20.73 -0.94
C ASP A 352 -8.54 20.37 0.00
N VAL A 353 -7.31 20.62 -0.43
CA VAL A 353 -6.10 20.52 0.40
C VAL A 353 -5.31 21.83 0.33
N ASP A 354 -4.84 22.33 1.47
CA ASP A 354 -4.01 23.52 1.52
C ASP A 354 -2.56 23.17 1.17
N LEU A 355 -2.03 23.76 0.10
CA LEU A 355 -0.67 23.58 -0.38
C LEU A 355 0.30 24.62 0.19
N SER A 356 -0.18 25.58 0.99
CA SER A 356 0.58 26.76 1.41
C SER A 356 1.87 26.43 2.17
N SER A 357 1.87 25.37 2.98
CA SER A 357 3.05 24.96 3.77
C SER A 357 4.23 24.47 2.91
N GLY A 358 3.98 24.04 1.68
CA GLY A 358 4.99 23.44 0.80
C GLY A 358 5.31 24.29 -0.42
N LEU A 359 4.83 25.54 -0.43
CA LEU A 359 5.08 26.53 -1.47
C LEU A 359 6.18 27.49 -1.02
N ASP A 360 7.42 27.15 -1.34
CA ASP A 360 8.57 28.00 -1.06
C ASP A 360 8.41 29.39 -1.72
N PHE A 361 8.81 30.43 -1.00
CA PHE A 361 8.80 31.83 -1.45
C PHE A 361 7.43 32.41 -1.88
N SER A 362 6.33 31.79 -1.45
CA SER A 362 4.96 32.30 -1.69
C SER A 362 4.53 33.34 -0.65
N ASN A 363 3.63 34.28 -1.02
CA ASN A 363 3.04 35.19 -0.03
C ASN A 363 2.18 34.41 0.97
N ARG A 364 2.19 34.84 2.23
CA ARG A 364 1.39 34.25 3.31
C ARG A 364 -0.11 34.21 2.92
N GLY A 365 -0.76 33.09 3.21
CA GLY A 365 -2.17 32.83 2.96
C GLY A 365 -2.40 31.44 2.35
N SER A 366 -3.54 30.81 2.66
CA SER A 366 -3.86 29.46 2.17
C SER A 366 -3.94 29.41 0.65
N VAL A 367 -3.47 28.30 0.08
CA VAL A 367 -3.55 28.02 -1.36
C VAL A 367 -4.17 26.64 -1.50
N PHE A 368 -5.48 26.61 -1.75
CA PHE A 368 -6.21 25.36 -1.87
C PHE A 368 -6.09 24.77 -3.28
N ALA A 369 -5.83 23.48 -3.36
CA ALA A 369 -6.06 22.68 -4.57
C ALA A 369 -7.26 21.76 -4.35
N ARG A 370 -8.18 21.74 -5.32
CA ARG A 370 -9.36 20.90 -5.32
C ARG A 370 -9.13 19.72 -6.26
N PHE A 371 -9.11 18.51 -5.72
CA PHE A 371 -8.94 17.29 -6.52
C PHE A 371 -10.16 16.37 -6.37
N THR A 372 -10.40 15.54 -7.38
CA THR A 372 -11.49 14.57 -7.38
C THR A 372 -10.94 13.17 -7.09
N HIS A 373 -11.52 12.47 -6.12
CA HIS A 373 -11.14 11.10 -5.76
C HIS A 373 -12.39 10.21 -5.63
N LEU A 374 -12.18 8.89 -5.67
CA LEU A 374 -13.24 7.92 -5.41
C LEU A 374 -13.70 8.05 -3.96
N ASN A 375 -14.98 7.81 -3.69
CA ASN A 375 -15.50 7.65 -2.35
C ASN A 375 -16.65 6.64 -2.31
N ASN A 376 -17.07 6.23 -1.12
CA ASN A 376 -18.15 5.28 -0.89
C ASN A 376 -19.17 5.80 0.13
N ARG A 377 -20.42 5.35 -0.01
CA ARG A 377 -21.48 5.66 0.96
C ARG A 377 -21.25 4.82 2.22
N PRO A 378 -21.38 5.40 3.43
CA PRO A 378 -21.21 4.66 4.66
C PRO A 378 -22.16 3.47 4.76
N PHE A 379 -21.60 2.32 5.13
CA PHE A 379 -22.33 1.07 5.33
C PHE A 379 -21.89 0.39 6.64
N ARG A 380 -22.64 -0.62 7.07
CA ARG A 380 -22.31 -1.48 8.20
C ARG A 380 -22.43 -2.96 7.81
N TYR A 381 -21.61 -3.79 8.41
CA TYR A 381 -21.77 -5.24 8.40
C TYR A 381 -22.75 -5.64 9.51
N VAL A 382 -23.68 -6.53 9.19
CA VAL A 382 -24.58 -7.19 10.15
C VAL A 382 -24.33 -8.69 10.06
N ILE A 383 -23.75 -9.26 11.11
CA ILE A 383 -23.31 -10.66 11.17
C ILE A 383 -24.06 -11.35 12.30
N ASN A 384 -24.91 -12.30 11.96
CA ASN A 384 -25.62 -13.12 12.94
C ASN A 384 -24.87 -14.42 13.17
N VAL A 385 -24.69 -14.76 14.44
CA VAL A 385 -23.86 -15.87 14.89
C VAL A 385 -24.58 -16.61 16.02
N ASN A 386 -24.64 -17.93 15.93
CA ASN A 386 -25.07 -18.78 17.03
C ASN A 386 -23.85 -19.43 17.67
N ASN A 387 -23.65 -19.22 18.97
CA ASN A 387 -22.60 -19.84 19.77
C ASN A 387 -23.20 -20.93 20.67
N THR A 388 -23.01 -22.20 20.34
CA THR A 388 -23.51 -23.33 21.14
C THR A 388 -22.62 -23.66 22.34
N GLY A 389 -21.46 -23.00 22.47
CA GLY A 389 -20.52 -23.19 23.56
C GLY A 389 -20.66 -22.16 24.68
N SER A 390 -19.66 -22.14 25.56
CA SER A 390 -19.49 -21.12 26.60
C SER A 390 -19.14 -19.75 26.01
N VAL A 391 -19.29 -18.70 26.83
CA VAL A 391 -18.82 -17.34 26.53
C VAL A 391 -17.35 -17.38 26.12
N ARG A 392 -17.03 -16.76 24.99
CA ARG A 392 -15.68 -16.77 24.41
C ARG A 392 -15.46 -15.54 23.54
N ARG A 393 -14.23 -15.35 23.06
CA ARG A 393 -13.91 -14.37 22.03
C ARG A 393 -13.74 -15.06 20.68
N ALA A 394 -13.99 -14.33 19.62
CA ALA A 394 -13.65 -14.73 18.25
C ALA A 394 -13.07 -13.53 17.50
N THR A 395 -12.21 -13.81 16.53
CA THR A 395 -11.73 -12.77 15.60
C THR A 395 -12.59 -12.82 14.35
N VAL A 396 -13.30 -11.74 14.07
CA VAL A 396 -14.02 -11.55 12.81
C VAL A 396 -13.02 -11.12 11.75
N ARG A 397 -13.02 -11.82 10.62
CA ARG A 397 -12.18 -11.53 9.44
C ARG A 397 -13.10 -11.36 8.25
N ILE A 398 -13.02 -10.20 7.60
CA ILE A 398 -13.87 -9.86 6.46
C ILE A 398 -12.99 -9.65 5.25
N PHE A 399 -13.30 -10.37 4.17
CA PHE A 399 -12.65 -10.22 2.88
C PHE A 399 -13.71 -10.08 1.79
N MET A 400 -13.33 -9.53 0.64
CA MET A 400 -14.17 -9.60 -0.56
C MET A 400 -13.34 -9.85 -1.82
N ALA A 401 -13.93 -10.50 -2.80
CA ALA A 401 -13.33 -10.71 -4.12
C ALA A 401 -14.37 -10.55 -5.23
N PRO A 402 -13.96 -10.17 -6.45
CA PRO A 402 -14.84 -10.21 -7.62
C PRO A 402 -15.42 -11.62 -7.79
N LYS A 403 -16.70 -11.73 -8.15
CA LYS A 403 -17.36 -13.03 -8.34
C LYS A 403 -16.92 -13.75 -9.61
N PHE A 404 -16.56 -12.99 -10.64
CA PHE A 404 -16.17 -13.51 -11.95
C PHE A 404 -14.81 -12.99 -12.39
N ASP A 405 -14.14 -13.78 -13.22
CA ASP A 405 -12.86 -13.44 -13.85
C ASP A 405 -13.03 -12.57 -15.11
N GLU A 406 -11.94 -12.30 -15.82
CA GLU A 406 -11.94 -11.51 -17.06
C GLU A 406 -12.85 -12.07 -18.17
N ARG A 407 -13.15 -13.37 -18.12
CA ARG A 407 -13.98 -14.10 -19.10
C ARG A 407 -15.43 -14.15 -18.67
N ASN A 408 -15.78 -13.49 -17.57
CA ASN A 408 -17.07 -13.59 -16.89
C ASN A 408 -17.39 -15.04 -16.45
N LEU A 409 -16.37 -15.80 -16.07
CA LEU A 409 -16.50 -17.16 -15.54
C LEU A 409 -16.23 -17.20 -14.03
N PRO A 410 -16.83 -18.15 -13.30
CA PRO A 410 -16.49 -18.39 -11.90
C PRO A 410 -15.00 -18.76 -11.74
N TRP A 411 -14.42 -18.37 -10.62
CA TRP A 411 -13.02 -18.59 -10.35
C TRP A 411 -12.69 -20.02 -9.94
N GLN A 412 -11.45 -20.43 -10.23
CA GLN A 412 -10.78 -21.43 -9.41
C GLN A 412 -10.27 -20.76 -8.13
N LEU A 413 -10.44 -21.38 -6.97
CA LEU A 413 -10.03 -20.80 -5.68
C LEU A 413 -8.53 -20.51 -5.61
N ALA A 414 -7.70 -21.30 -6.31
CA ALA A 414 -6.26 -21.07 -6.40
C ALA A 414 -5.90 -19.69 -6.99
N ASP A 415 -6.76 -19.16 -7.87
CA ASP A 415 -6.66 -17.81 -8.41
C ASP A 415 -7.43 -16.80 -7.56
N GLN A 416 -8.67 -17.13 -7.17
CA GLN A 416 -9.53 -16.21 -6.40
C GLN A 416 -8.93 -15.83 -5.04
N ARG A 417 -8.21 -16.75 -4.39
CA ARG A 417 -7.51 -16.48 -3.11
C ARG A 417 -6.58 -15.28 -3.19
N LYS A 418 -5.99 -15.02 -4.37
CA LYS A 418 -5.08 -13.89 -4.63
C LYS A 418 -5.83 -12.59 -4.93
N MET A 419 -7.14 -12.67 -5.13
CA MET A 419 -8.04 -11.54 -5.41
C MET A 419 -8.83 -11.09 -4.18
N PHE A 420 -8.82 -11.86 -3.09
CA PHE A 420 -9.47 -11.47 -1.84
C PHE A 420 -8.71 -10.31 -1.20
N ILE A 421 -9.41 -9.20 -1.06
CA ILE A 421 -8.93 -8.00 -0.35
C ILE A 421 -9.48 -8.02 1.08
N GLU A 422 -8.61 -7.76 2.06
CA GLU A 422 -9.02 -7.62 3.46
C GLU A 422 -9.81 -6.33 3.61
N MET A 423 -10.96 -6.44 4.26
CA MET A 423 -11.90 -5.35 4.49
C MET A 423 -11.96 -4.92 5.95
N ASP A 424 -11.82 -5.86 6.89
CA ASP A 424 -11.75 -5.56 8.33
C ASP A 424 -11.27 -6.81 9.09
N ARG A 425 -10.63 -6.59 10.24
CA ARG A 425 -10.26 -7.62 11.20
C ARG A 425 -10.38 -7.09 12.62
N PHE A 426 -11.24 -7.71 13.43
CA PHE A 426 -11.50 -7.25 14.79
C PHE A 426 -11.96 -8.38 15.72
N VAL A 427 -11.69 -8.22 17.01
CA VAL A 427 -12.05 -9.20 18.05
C VAL A 427 -13.40 -8.83 18.67
N VAL A 428 -14.26 -9.83 18.88
CA VAL A 428 -15.56 -9.66 19.53
C VAL A 428 -15.79 -10.66 20.66
N PRO A 429 -16.48 -10.27 21.73
CA PRO A 429 -17.04 -11.23 22.67
C PRO A 429 -18.29 -11.90 22.07
N LEU A 430 -18.45 -13.20 22.33
CA LEU A 430 -19.63 -13.99 21.97
C LEU A 430 -20.25 -14.55 23.24
N LYS A 431 -21.52 -14.21 23.50
CA LYS A 431 -22.34 -14.87 24.53
C LYS A 431 -22.80 -16.25 24.02
N ALA A 432 -23.27 -17.12 24.91
CA ALA A 432 -23.95 -18.35 24.51
C ALA A 432 -25.28 -18.02 23.80
N GLY A 433 -25.64 -18.80 22.79
CA GLY A 433 -26.80 -18.59 21.94
C GLY A 433 -26.56 -17.56 20.83
N GLU A 434 -27.64 -16.84 20.46
CA GLU A 434 -27.62 -15.90 19.34
C GLU A 434 -26.90 -14.58 19.65
N ASN A 435 -26.08 -14.14 18.71
CA ASN A 435 -25.32 -12.90 18.73
C ASN A 435 -25.55 -12.16 17.41
N THR A 436 -25.75 -10.85 17.48
CA THR A 436 -25.76 -9.97 16.31
C THR A 436 -24.61 -8.98 16.44
N ILE A 437 -23.63 -9.12 15.57
CA ILE A 437 -22.46 -8.24 15.51
C ILE A 437 -22.74 -7.18 14.46
N THR A 438 -22.65 -5.92 14.86
CA THR A 438 -22.73 -4.77 13.94
C THR A 438 -21.38 -4.06 13.91
N ARG A 439 -20.84 -3.83 12.71
CA ARG A 439 -19.54 -3.17 12.53
C ARG A 439 -19.65 -2.10 11.44
N GLN A 440 -19.31 -0.85 11.77
CA GLN A 440 -19.34 0.24 10.80
C GLN A 440 -18.14 0.14 9.86
N SER A 441 -18.34 0.46 8.58
CA SER A 441 -17.26 0.58 7.59
C SER A 441 -16.17 1.58 7.99
N THR A 442 -16.51 2.61 8.78
CA THR A 442 -15.57 3.61 9.30
C THR A 442 -14.71 3.11 10.46
N GLN A 443 -14.96 1.91 10.96
CA GLN A 443 -14.16 1.29 12.04
C GLN A 443 -13.14 0.28 11.49
N SER A 444 -12.97 0.19 10.17
CA SER A 444 -12.12 -0.81 9.54
C SER A 444 -10.68 -0.75 10.05
N SER A 445 -10.11 -1.92 10.39
CA SER A 445 -8.70 -2.04 10.81
C SER A 445 -7.70 -1.84 9.67
N VAL A 446 -8.18 -1.69 8.42
CA VAL A 446 -7.37 -1.50 7.22
C VAL A 446 -7.10 -0.02 6.96
N THR A 447 -7.99 0.85 7.43
CA THR A 447 -8.09 2.23 6.94
C THR A 447 -7.86 3.28 8.02
N ILE A 448 -7.52 4.49 7.56
CA ILE A 448 -7.48 5.72 8.36
C ILE A 448 -8.49 6.75 7.82
N PRO A 449 -9.06 7.61 8.68
CA PRO A 449 -10.03 8.62 8.26
C PRO A 449 -9.40 9.70 7.37
N PHE A 450 -10.22 10.40 6.59
CA PHE A 450 -9.76 11.46 5.67
C PHE A 450 -8.95 12.54 6.40
N GLU A 451 -9.44 12.98 7.56
CA GLU A 451 -8.75 13.96 8.41
C GLU A 451 -7.38 13.47 8.86
N GLN A 452 -7.13 12.16 8.97
CA GLN A 452 -5.84 11.59 9.31
C GLN A 452 -4.89 11.52 8.11
N THR A 453 -5.43 11.29 6.92
CA THR A 453 -4.67 11.31 5.66
C THR A 453 -4.22 12.72 5.26
N PHE A 454 -5.04 13.75 5.53
CA PHE A 454 -4.82 15.13 5.05
C PHE A 454 -4.68 16.16 6.20
N ARG A 455 -4.05 15.78 7.32
CA ARG A 455 -3.87 16.64 8.52
C ARG A 455 -3.12 17.93 8.23
N ASP A 456 -3.47 19.02 8.94
CA ASP A 456 -2.65 20.23 8.99
C ASP A 456 -1.45 20.03 9.95
N LEU A 457 -0.27 20.42 9.50
CA LEU A 457 1.00 20.30 10.22
C LEU A 457 1.45 21.59 10.87
N SER A 458 0.72 22.69 10.65
CA SER A 458 1.11 24.02 11.11
C SER A 458 1.26 24.10 12.64
N GLU A 459 0.46 23.32 13.39
CA GLU A 459 0.41 23.34 14.86
C GLU A 459 1.55 22.58 15.57
N GLN A 460 2.31 21.70 14.90
CA GLN A 460 3.31 20.83 15.56
C GLN A 460 4.76 21.04 15.09
N ARG A 461 5.09 22.24 14.58
CA ARG A 461 6.45 22.65 14.18
C ARG A 461 7.49 22.70 15.33
N SER A 462 7.16 22.25 16.54
CA SER A 462 8.00 22.35 17.73
C SER A 462 8.69 21.02 18.06
N ASP A 463 9.99 20.98 17.77
CA ASP A 463 11.04 20.03 18.21
C ASP A 463 10.98 18.58 17.66
N PRO A 464 11.89 18.16 16.76
CA PRO A 464 12.01 16.77 16.29
C PRO A 464 12.43 15.76 17.37
N LYS A 465 12.94 16.22 18.53
CA LYS A 465 13.19 15.35 19.70
C LYS A 465 11.91 15.03 20.48
N ASN A 466 10.77 15.59 20.08
CA ASN A 466 9.50 15.31 20.71
C ASN A 466 9.05 13.87 20.35
N PRO A 467 8.88 12.96 21.32
CA PRO A 467 8.41 11.59 21.06
C PRO A 467 7.03 11.52 20.39
N LYS A 468 6.25 12.61 20.43
CA LYS A 468 4.98 12.76 19.69
C LYS A 468 5.15 12.74 18.17
N PHE A 469 6.36 12.95 17.66
CA PHE A 469 6.63 12.99 16.23
C PHE A 469 6.65 11.59 15.57
N ALA A 470 7.22 10.60 16.24
CA ALA A 470 7.18 9.21 15.77
C ALA A 470 5.75 8.63 15.83
N GLU A 471 4.97 9.08 16.80
CA GLU A 471 3.55 8.80 16.90
C GLU A 471 2.76 9.42 15.74
N PHE A 472 3.04 10.69 15.42
CA PHE A 472 2.45 11.38 14.29
C PHE A 472 2.69 10.65 12.95
N ASN A 473 3.93 10.30 12.65
CA ASN A 473 4.27 9.58 11.40
C ASN A 473 3.59 8.20 11.32
N PHE A 474 3.45 7.52 12.45
CA PHE A 474 2.75 6.23 12.50
C PHE A 474 1.26 6.40 12.19
N CYS A 475 0.62 7.47 12.69
CA CYS A 475 -0.76 7.79 12.35
C CYS A 475 -0.97 8.06 10.85
N GLY A 476 0.04 8.52 10.11
CA GLY A 476 -0.08 8.66 8.65
C GLY A 476 -0.14 7.33 7.89
N CYS A 477 0.26 6.22 8.53
CA CYS A 477 0.19 4.90 7.94
C CYS A 477 -1.23 4.31 8.05
N GLY A 478 -1.88 4.14 6.91
CA GLY A 478 -3.08 3.33 6.77
C GLY A 478 -3.73 3.54 5.41
N TRP A 479 -4.52 2.57 4.93
CA TRP A 479 -5.20 2.71 3.65
C TRP A 479 -6.23 3.85 3.74
N PRO A 480 -6.41 4.69 2.70
CA PRO A 480 -7.40 5.76 2.79
C PRO A 480 -8.83 5.19 2.85
N GLN A 481 -9.64 5.67 3.81
CA GLN A 481 -11.04 5.22 4.01
C GLN A 481 -11.89 5.33 2.73
N HIS A 482 -11.67 6.37 1.92
CA HIS A 482 -12.42 6.58 0.68
C HIS A 482 -12.12 5.53 -0.40
N MET A 483 -11.01 4.79 -0.25
CA MET A 483 -10.61 3.66 -1.12
C MET A 483 -10.86 2.28 -0.48
N LEU A 484 -11.63 2.19 0.60
CA LEU A 484 -11.90 0.92 1.28
C LEU A 484 -12.47 -0.14 0.31
N ILE A 485 -13.43 0.25 -0.52
CA ILE A 485 -14.10 -0.64 -1.49
C ILE A 485 -13.68 -0.31 -2.93
N PRO A 486 -13.66 -1.31 -3.83
CA PRO A 486 -13.39 -1.06 -5.24
C PRO A 486 -14.39 -0.12 -5.91
N LYS A 487 -14.02 0.53 -7.03
CA LYS A 487 -14.95 1.44 -7.73
C LYS A 487 -16.25 0.76 -8.13
N GLY A 488 -16.19 -0.46 -8.64
CA GLY A 488 -17.33 -1.11 -9.27
C GLY A 488 -17.69 -0.48 -10.62
N THR A 489 -18.90 -0.77 -11.09
CA THR A 489 -19.42 -0.33 -12.39
C THR A 489 -20.79 0.32 -12.24
N ALA A 490 -21.21 1.13 -13.21
CA ALA A 490 -22.54 1.72 -13.20
C ALA A 490 -23.66 0.66 -13.25
N GLY A 491 -23.41 -0.47 -13.94
CA GLY A 491 -24.34 -1.60 -14.01
C GLY A 491 -24.32 -2.51 -12.77
N GLY A 492 -23.41 -2.28 -11.81
CA GLY A 492 -23.19 -3.15 -10.66
C GLY A 492 -22.14 -4.23 -10.94
N ALA A 493 -21.05 -4.21 -10.19
CA ALA A 493 -20.04 -5.26 -10.19
C ALA A 493 -20.37 -6.31 -9.13
N ALA A 494 -20.46 -7.58 -9.54
CA ALA A 494 -20.76 -8.68 -8.63
C ALA A 494 -19.51 -9.09 -7.83
N TYR A 495 -19.65 -9.12 -6.52
CA TYR A 495 -18.61 -9.48 -5.57
C TYR A 495 -19.11 -10.53 -4.58
N GLN A 496 -18.19 -11.29 -4.01
CA GLN A 496 -18.46 -12.22 -2.94
C GLN A 496 -17.82 -11.69 -1.65
N LEU A 497 -18.65 -11.39 -0.65
CA LEU A 497 -18.24 -11.01 0.69
C LEU A 497 -18.06 -12.27 1.53
N PHE A 498 -16.84 -12.48 2.01
CA PHE A 498 -16.48 -13.59 2.88
C PHE A 498 -16.31 -13.09 4.31
N VAL A 499 -16.95 -13.78 5.26
CA VAL A 499 -16.78 -13.54 6.69
C VAL A 499 -16.39 -14.83 7.38
N MET A 500 -15.38 -14.75 8.25
CA MET A 500 -14.92 -15.85 9.10
C MET A 500 -14.84 -15.38 10.55
N LEU A 501 -15.32 -16.22 11.48
CA LEU A 501 -15.05 -16.07 12.91
C LEU A 501 -14.03 -17.10 13.36
N SER A 502 -12.75 -16.72 13.39
CA SER A 502 -11.67 -17.63 13.78
C SER A 502 -11.56 -17.78 15.30
N ASN A 503 -10.99 -18.92 15.72
CA ASN A 503 -10.76 -19.23 17.12
C ASN A 503 -9.72 -18.28 17.74
N TYR A 504 -10.17 -17.42 18.66
CA TYR A 504 -9.33 -16.40 19.30
C TYR A 504 -8.10 -16.99 20.01
N GLU A 505 -8.17 -18.20 20.55
CA GLU A 505 -7.02 -18.82 21.24
C GLU A 505 -5.84 -19.11 20.28
N MET A 506 -6.11 -19.24 18.98
CA MET A 506 -5.09 -19.40 17.95
C MET A 506 -4.66 -18.07 17.32
N ASP A 507 -5.41 -17.00 17.57
CA ASP A 507 -5.20 -15.68 16.98
C ASP A 507 -4.49 -14.73 17.95
N LYS A 508 -4.72 -14.88 19.25
CA LYS A 508 -4.26 -13.94 20.28
C LYS A 508 -2.74 -13.84 20.33
N VAL A 509 -2.28 -12.63 20.62
CA VAL A 509 -0.89 -12.30 20.90
C VAL A 509 -0.82 -11.76 22.32
N ASP A 510 -0.08 -12.45 23.18
CA ASP A 510 0.08 -12.05 24.58
C ASP A 510 1.07 -10.88 24.66
N GLN A 511 0.54 -9.67 24.77
CA GLN A 511 1.29 -8.43 24.98
C GLN A 511 0.52 -7.52 25.95
N PRO A 512 1.20 -6.62 26.69
CA PRO A 512 0.53 -5.73 27.63
C PRO A 512 -0.59 -4.95 26.92
N ASP A 513 -1.77 -4.85 27.57
CA ASP A 513 -2.82 -3.94 27.10
C ASP A 513 -2.21 -2.54 27.02
N GLY A 514 -2.18 -1.99 25.81
CA GLY A 514 -1.47 -0.75 25.53
C GLY A 514 -2.10 0.45 26.25
N SER A 515 -1.28 1.47 26.48
CA SER A 515 -1.73 2.83 26.76
C SER A 515 -2.77 3.31 25.75
N GLU A 516 -3.60 4.30 26.13
CA GLU A 516 -4.54 4.98 25.24
C GLU A 516 -3.91 5.25 23.85
N LEU A 517 -4.62 4.85 22.80
CA LEU A 517 -4.21 5.08 21.41
C LEU A 517 -4.32 6.58 21.12
N SER A 518 -3.27 7.16 20.55
CA SER A 518 -3.26 8.58 20.14
C SER A 518 -3.99 8.86 18.83
N CYS A 519 -4.24 7.83 18.03
CA CYS A 519 -4.97 7.89 16.76
C CYS A 519 -5.57 6.53 16.38
N ASP A 520 -6.40 6.52 15.33
CA ASP A 520 -6.91 5.27 14.77
C ASP A 520 -5.74 4.49 14.12
N GLU A 521 -5.47 3.29 14.63
CA GLU A 521 -4.38 2.43 14.14
C GLU A 521 -4.88 1.46 13.07
N ALA A 522 -4.44 1.66 11.81
CA ALA A 522 -4.71 0.76 10.68
C ALA A 522 -3.84 -0.50 10.71
N SER A 523 -4.04 -1.31 11.76
CA SER A 523 -3.14 -2.42 12.09
C SER A 523 -3.04 -3.53 11.05
N SER A 524 -4.00 -3.65 10.12
CA SER A 524 -3.94 -4.67 9.06
C SER A 524 -2.73 -4.47 8.13
N PHE A 525 -2.37 -3.23 7.78
CA PHE A 525 -1.21 -2.93 6.93
C PHE A 525 -0.04 -2.28 7.68
N CYS A 526 -0.28 -1.66 8.83
CA CYS A 526 0.72 -0.87 9.54
C CYS A 526 1.17 -1.48 10.87
N GLY A 527 0.59 -2.62 11.28
CA GLY A 527 0.86 -3.22 12.57
C GLY A 527 0.48 -2.29 13.73
N LEU A 528 1.19 -2.40 14.85
CA LEU A 528 1.01 -1.54 16.01
C LEU A 528 2.35 -0.90 16.36
N LYS A 529 2.34 0.38 16.75
CA LYS A 529 3.56 1.08 17.12
C LYS A 529 4.17 0.45 18.37
N ASP A 530 5.46 0.12 18.30
CA ASP A 530 6.27 -0.44 19.39
C ASP A 530 5.68 -1.70 20.04
N LYS A 531 4.86 -2.46 19.29
CA LYS A 531 4.15 -3.65 19.72
C LYS A 531 4.28 -4.76 18.67
N LEU A 532 3.91 -5.98 19.06
CA LEU A 532 3.79 -7.10 18.13
C LEU A 532 2.56 -6.91 17.24
N PHE A 533 2.62 -7.45 16.03
CA PHE A 533 1.46 -7.49 15.14
C PHE A 533 0.30 -8.23 15.84
N PRO A 534 -0.93 -7.67 15.87
CA PRO A 534 -1.98 -8.08 16.83
C PRO A 534 -2.72 -9.37 16.46
N ASP A 535 -2.14 -10.20 15.59
CA ASP A 535 -2.72 -11.45 15.12
C ASP A 535 -1.61 -12.47 14.82
N LYS A 536 -1.63 -13.59 15.54
CA LYS A 536 -0.64 -14.66 15.41
C LYS A 536 -0.74 -15.41 14.08
N ARG A 537 -1.89 -15.33 13.39
CA ARG A 537 -2.07 -15.98 12.09
C ARG A 537 -1.14 -15.38 11.04
N PRO A 538 -0.75 -16.15 10.00
CA PRO A 538 -0.11 -15.59 8.82
C PRO A 538 -0.96 -14.46 8.23
N MET A 539 -0.31 -13.38 7.81
CA MET A 539 -1.01 -12.25 7.20
C MET A 539 -1.69 -12.71 5.89
N GLY A 540 -2.97 -12.40 5.75
CA GLY A 540 -3.84 -12.91 4.67
C GLY A 540 -4.59 -14.21 5.00
N PHE A 541 -4.50 -14.74 6.22
CA PHE A 541 -5.31 -15.87 6.65
C PHE A 541 -6.81 -15.60 6.46
N PRO A 542 -7.59 -16.50 5.82
CA PRO A 542 -7.22 -17.89 5.46
C PRO A 542 -6.78 -18.09 3.99
N PHE A 543 -6.59 -17.03 3.22
CA PHE A 543 -6.35 -17.08 1.76
C PHE A 543 -4.87 -16.98 1.34
N ASP A 544 -3.95 -16.80 2.28
CA ASP A 544 -2.52 -16.71 2.01
C ASP A 544 -1.91 -18.02 1.45
N ARG A 545 -2.63 -19.14 1.54
CA ARG A 545 -2.20 -20.48 1.09
C ARG A 545 -3.25 -21.14 0.21
N PRO A 546 -2.85 -22.03 -0.71
CA PRO A 546 -3.80 -22.86 -1.45
C PRO A 546 -4.63 -23.77 -0.54
N SER A 547 -5.88 -24.00 -0.91
CA SER A 547 -6.70 -25.07 -0.32
C SER A 547 -6.39 -26.40 -0.99
N ARG A 548 -6.41 -27.50 -0.20
CA ARG A 548 -6.30 -28.87 -0.73
C ARG A 548 -7.66 -29.52 -0.97
N THR A 549 -8.69 -29.06 -0.28
CA THR A 549 -10.00 -29.72 -0.21
C THR A 549 -11.09 -29.01 -1.01
N ALA A 550 -10.83 -27.77 -1.44
CA ALA A 550 -11.81 -26.94 -2.14
C ALA A 550 -11.24 -26.39 -3.44
N SER A 551 -12.03 -26.47 -4.51
CA SER A 551 -11.68 -25.96 -5.84
C SER A 551 -12.28 -24.57 -6.12
N ASN A 552 -13.31 -24.18 -5.38
CA ASN A 552 -14.00 -22.89 -5.43
C ASN A 552 -14.28 -22.40 -4.00
N ILE A 553 -14.76 -21.16 -3.87
CA ILE A 553 -14.99 -20.54 -2.55
C ILE A 553 -16.17 -21.17 -1.80
N GLU A 554 -17.20 -21.63 -2.51
CA GLU A 554 -18.37 -22.28 -1.91
C GLU A 554 -17.98 -23.58 -1.21
N ASP A 555 -17.16 -24.41 -1.86
CA ASP A 555 -16.61 -25.65 -1.30
C ASP A 555 -15.67 -25.37 -0.11
N PHE A 556 -14.97 -24.24 -0.11
CA PHE A 556 -14.08 -23.85 0.99
C PHE A 556 -14.85 -23.44 2.25
N VAL A 557 -15.98 -22.74 2.05
CA VAL A 557 -16.85 -22.24 3.13
C VAL A 557 -17.74 -23.35 3.67
N SER A 558 -18.31 -24.20 2.81
CA SER A 558 -19.35 -25.17 3.18
C SER A 558 -19.03 -26.11 4.36
N PRO A 559 -17.81 -26.64 4.57
CA PRO A 559 -17.52 -27.48 5.73
C PRO A 559 -17.30 -26.68 7.03
N ASN A 560 -17.15 -25.36 6.96
CA ASN A 560 -16.78 -24.51 8.09
C ASN A 560 -17.98 -23.66 8.56
N SER A 561 -18.67 -24.12 9.60
CA SER A 561 -19.84 -23.39 10.15
C SER A 561 -19.52 -21.98 10.63
N ASN A 562 -18.25 -21.68 10.95
CA ASN A 562 -17.79 -20.36 11.36
C ASN A 562 -17.46 -19.43 10.17
N MET A 563 -17.73 -19.85 8.93
CA MET A 563 -17.54 -19.07 7.71
C MET A 563 -18.88 -18.86 6.99
N ARG A 564 -19.02 -17.73 6.31
CA ARG A 564 -20.18 -17.44 5.47
C ARG A 564 -19.78 -16.61 4.26
N LEU A 565 -20.41 -16.91 3.13
CA LEU A 565 -20.31 -16.15 1.89
C LEU A 565 -21.62 -15.41 1.63
N GLN A 566 -21.53 -14.17 1.19
CA GLN A 566 -22.67 -13.35 0.80
C GLN A 566 -22.36 -12.65 -0.53
N ASP A 567 -23.19 -12.87 -1.55
CA ASP A 567 -23.11 -12.09 -2.77
C ASP A 567 -23.50 -10.63 -2.50
N ILE A 568 -22.68 -9.71 -2.99
CA ILE A 568 -22.91 -8.26 -2.90
C ILE A 568 -22.68 -7.62 -4.28
N THR A 569 -23.26 -6.44 -4.49
CA THR A 569 -23.09 -5.66 -5.71
C THR A 569 -22.45 -4.32 -5.38
N ILE A 570 -21.43 -3.91 -6.15
CA ILE A 570 -20.84 -2.56 -6.05
C ILE A 570 -21.30 -1.72 -7.23
N MET A 571 -22.10 -0.69 -6.97
CA MET A 571 -22.62 0.23 -7.97
C MET A 571 -21.89 1.57 -7.92
N HIS A 572 -21.35 1.98 -9.06
CA HIS A 572 -20.72 3.29 -9.20
C HIS A 572 -21.72 4.32 -9.72
N GLN A 573 -21.96 5.36 -8.94
CA GLN A 573 -22.75 6.51 -9.33
C GLN A 573 -21.80 7.56 -9.92
N ASN A 574 -21.92 7.85 -11.22
CA ASN A 574 -21.09 8.86 -11.88
C ASN A 574 -21.58 10.29 -11.57
N VAL A 575 -21.60 10.62 -10.28
CA VAL A 575 -21.92 11.93 -9.74
C VAL A 575 -20.72 12.41 -8.92
N THR A 576 -20.51 13.72 -8.92
CA THR A 576 -19.44 14.35 -8.15
C THR A 576 -20.03 15.22 -7.06
N GLU A 577 -19.65 14.96 -5.81
CA GLU A 577 -20.11 15.69 -4.63
C GLU A 577 -18.96 16.49 -4.02
N GLN A 578 -19.29 17.62 -3.38
CA GLN A 578 -18.32 18.37 -2.59
C GLN A 578 -18.09 17.66 -1.26
N ASN A 579 -16.84 17.57 -0.81
CA ASN A 579 -16.54 17.10 0.53
C ASN A 579 -17.15 18.09 1.55
N PRO A 580 -18.01 17.63 2.47
CA PRO A 580 -18.57 18.48 3.53
C PRO A 580 -17.53 19.13 4.44
N ARG A 581 -16.28 18.66 4.40
CA ARG A 581 -15.13 19.17 5.17
C ARG A 581 -14.34 20.25 4.44
N ASN A 582 -14.67 20.57 3.19
CA ASN A 582 -14.02 21.67 2.49
C ASN A 582 -14.23 22.97 3.27
N PRO A 583 -13.22 23.87 3.34
CA PRO A 583 -13.36 25.16 4.01
C PRO A 583 -14.57 25.92 3.47
N SER A 584 -15.38 26.49 4.37
CA SER A 584 -16.42 27.44 3.98
C SER A 584 -15.77 28.64 3.30
N THR A 585 -16.19 28.91 2.06
CA THR A 585 -15.72 30.05 1.26
C THR A 585 -16.49 31.32 1.57
#